data_AF-A0A9D5Q514-F1
#
_entry.id   AF-A0A9D5Q514-F1
#
_cell.length_a   1.000
_cell.length_b   1.000
_cell.length_c   1.000
_cell.angle_alpha   90.00
_cell.angle_beta   90.00
_cell.angle_gamma   90.00
#
_symmetry.space_group_name_H-M   'P 1'
#
loop_
_entity.id
_entity.type
_entity.pdbx_description
1 polymer ?
#
loop_
_entity_poly.entity_id
_entity_poly.type
_entity_poly.pdbx_seq_one_letter_code
_entity_poly.pdbx_strand_id
1 'polypeptide(L)' 'MGHQDHKHHAARQVTCMVITISDTRTEATDTSGQLIVELLQNTGHTVERKAIVKDD' A
#
# COMPACT_ATOMS: atom_id res chain seq x y z
N MET A 1 -10.57 12.71 -26.15
CA MET A 1 -10.09 11.33 -25.92
C MET A 1 -8.77 11.46 -25.19
N GLY A 2 -8.62 10.96 -23.95
CA GLY A 2 -7.35 11.20 -23.23
C GLY A 2 -7.28 10.94 -21.72
N HIS A 3 -8.39 10.65 -21.02
CA HIS A 3 -8.32 10.25 -19.59
C HIS A 3 -9.32 9.14 -19.21
N GLN A 4 -10.45 9.03 -19.90
CA GLN A 4 -11.45 8.00 -19.62
C GLN A 4 -11.02 6.62 -20.12
N ASP A 5 -10.44 6.54 -21.33
CA ASP A 5 -9.95 5.28 -21.90
C ASP A 5 -8.84 4.62 -21.06
N HIS A 6 -7.97 5.42 -20.42
CA HIS A 6 -6.94 4.90 -19.52
C HIS A 6 -7.53 4.24 -18.25
N LYS A 7 -8.63 4.76 -17.71
CA LYS A 7 -9.29 4.17 -16.52
C LYS A 7 -9.96 2.83 -16.84
N HIS A 8 -10.46 2.66 -18.07
CA HIS A 8 -11.12 1.42 -18.50
C HIS A 8 -10.16 0.25 -18.71
N HIS A 9 -8.88 0.51 -19.03
CA HIS A 9 -7.84 -0.51 -19.18
C HIS A 9 -6.97 -0.72 -17.94
N ALA A 10 -7.27 -0.01 -16.84
CA ALA A 10 -6.50 -0.14 -15.61
C ALA A 10 -6.60 -1.57 -15.05
N ALA A 11 -5.47 -2.07 -14.56
CA ALA A 11 -5.41 -3.39 -13.95
C ALA A 11 -6.43 -3.49 -12.81
N ARG A 12 -7.27 -4.51 -12.87
CA ARG A 12 -8.34 -4.74 -11.88
C ARG A 12 -7.78 -5.04 -10.49
N GLN A 13 -6.54 -5.50 -10.44
CA GLN A 13 -5.75 -5.76 -9.24
C GLN A 13 -4.30 -5.33 -9.50
N VAL A 14 -3.66 -4.76 -8.49
CA VAL A 14 -2.25 -4.33 -8.55
C VAL A 14 -1.46 -4.94 -7.40
N THR A 15 -0.16 -5.02 -7.61
CA THR A 15 0.81 -5.46 -6.60
C THR A 15 1.44 -4.22 -5.97
N CYS A 16 1.46 -4.19 -4.63
CA CYS A 16 1.87 -3.04 -3.84
C CYS A 16 2.98 -3.39 -2.85
N MET A 17 3.69 -2.35 -2.41
CA MET A 17 4.57 -2.36 -1.25
C MET A 17 4.16 -1.23 -0.32
N VAL A 18 4.12 -1.49 0.98
CA VAL A 18 3.80 -0.49 2.02
C VAL A 18 5.08 -0.13 2.77
N ILE A 19 5.40 1.16 2.85
CA ILE A 19 6.54 1.67 3.60
C ILE A 19 6.02 2.67 4.64
N THR A 20 6.27 2.37 5.91
CA THR A 20 6.02 3.31 7.00
C THR A 20 7.31 4.04 7.32
N ILE A 21 7.35 5.35 7.09
CA ILE A 21 8.47 6.21 7.50
C ILE A 21 8.19 6.69 8.92
N SER A 22 9.01 6.28 9.88
CA SER A 22 8.88 6.71 11.28
C SER A 22 10.09 6.32 12.12
N ASP A 23 10.51 7.23 13.00
CA ASP A 23 11.53 6.94 13.99
C ASP A 23 11.06 6.10 15.18
N THR A 24 9.76 6.06 15.44
CA THR A 24 9.22 5.49 16.68
C THR A 24 8.32 4.28 16.46
N ARG A 25 7.85 4.06 15.22
CA ARG A 25 7.02 2.89 14.91
C ARG A 25 7.84 1.60 14.90
N THR A 26 7.20 0.54 15.37
CA THR A 26 7.65 -0.84 15.27
C THR A 26 6.56 -1.65 14.58
N GLU A 27 6.82 -2.91 14.22
CA GLU A 27 5.80 -3.76 13.59
C GLU A 27 4.52 -3.88 14.42
N ALA A 28 4.65 -3.87 15.76
CA ALA A 28 3.51 -3.94 16.68
C ALA A 28 2.73 -2.63 16.76
N THR A 29 3.39 -1.47 16.59
CA THR A 29 2.77 -0.15 16.73
C THR A 29 2.48 0.52 15.39
N ASP A 30 2.82 -0.08 14.26
CA ASP A 30 2.55 0.41 12.92
C ASP A 30 1.09 0.21 12.49
N THR A 31 0.17 0.84 13.22
CA THR A 31 -1.28 0.75 12.99
C THR A 31 -1.67 1.24 11.59
N SER A 32 -1.04 2.30 11.10
CA SER A 32 -1.32 2.84 9.76
C SER A 32 -0.85 1.89 8.66
N GLY A 33 0.38 1.37 8.74
CA GLY A 33 0.88 0.42 7.76
C GLY A 33 0.06 -0.88 7.76
N GLN A 34 -0.32 -1.39 8.93
CA GLN A 34 -1.23 -2.55 9.04
C GLN A 34 -2.59 -2.29 8.37
N LEU A 35 -3.22 -1.14 8.65
CA LEU A 35 -4.51 -0.78 8.06
C LEU A 35 -4.43 -0.66 6.52
N ILE A 36 -3.36 -0.08 5.99
CA ILE A 36 -3.17 0.03 4.54
C ILE A 36 -3.07 -1.36 3.90
N VAL A 37 -2.31 -2.28 4.50
CA VAL A 37 -2.21 -3.66 4.02
C VAL A 37 -3.58 -4.33 4.00
N GLU A 38 -4.33 -4.22 5.09
CA GLU A 38 -5.68 -4.78 5.19
C GLU A 38 -6.61 -4.23 4.11
N LEU A 39 -6.64 -2.91 3.91
CA LEU A 39 -7.50 -2.27 2.90
C LEU A 39 -7.13 -2.71 1.48
N LEU A 40 -5.83 -2.80 1.16
CA LEU A 40 -5.36 -3.27 -0.14
C LEU A 40 -5.75 -4.74 -0.37
N GLN A 41 -5.52 -5.60 0.61
CA GLN A 41 -5.87 -7.02 0.51
C GLN A 41 -7.38 -7.23 0.41
N ASN A 42 -8.18 -6.52 1.21
CA ASN A 42 -9.64 -6.61 1.20
C ASN A 42 -10.26 -6.13 -0.11
N THR A 43 -9.58 -5.24 -0.85
CA THR A 43 -9.99 -4.78 -2.18
C THR A 43 -9.46 -5.66 -3.32
N GLY A 44 -8.75 -6.75 -2.98
CA GLY A 44 -8.22 -7.72 -3.92
C GLY A 44 -6.84 -7.37 -4.47
N HIS A 45 -6.14 -6.37 -3.92
CA HIS A 45 -4.75 -6.08 -4.27
C HIS A 45 -3.79 -6.96 -3.46
N THR A 46 -2.59 -7.17 -3.99
CA THR A 46 -1.56 -7.97 -3.32
C THR A 46 -0.53 -7.04 -2.70
N VAL A 47 -0.10 -7.30 -1.47
CA VAL A 47 1.04 -6.62 -0.85
C VAL A 47 2.20 -7.60 -0.74
N GLU A 48 3.22 -7.43 -1.58
CA GLU A 48 4.41 -8.30 -1.61
C GLU A 48 5.39 -8.00 -0.48
N ARG A 49 5.41 -6.74 -0.02
CA ARG A 49 6.36 -6.29 0.99
C ARG A 49 5.77 -5.18 1.85
N LYS A 50 6.11 -5.24 3.14
CA LYS A 50 5.91 -4.18 4.11
C LYS A 50 7.26 -3.86 4.75
N ALA A 51 7.56 -2.58 4.98
CA ALA A 51 8.78 -2.15 5.63
C ALA A 51 8.55 -0.92 6.52
N ILE A 52 9.33 -0.79 7.59
CA ILE A 52 9.41 0.42 8.40
C ILE A 52 10.82 1.00 8.24
N VAL A 53 10.91 2.29 7.91
CA VAL A 53 12.16 2.99 7.64
C VAL A 53 12.21 4.25 8.54
N LYS A 54 13.41 4.64 8.97
CA LYS A 54 13.64 5.87 9.73
C LYS A 54 13.41 7.12 8.87
N ASP A 55 13.09 8.24 9.52
CA ASP A 55 12.93 9.54 8.85
C ASP A 55 14.27 10.29 8.92
N ASP A 56 15.07 10.23 7.85
CA ASP A 56 16.39 10.89 7.72
C ASP A 56 16.33 12.08 6.74
#